data_AF-A0A2U2DN34-F1
#
_entry.id   AF-A0A2U2DN34-F1
#
_cell.length_a   1.000
_cell.length_b   1.000
_cell.length_c   1.000
_cell.angle_alpha   90.00
_cell.angle_beta   90.00
_cell.angle_gamma   90.00
#
_symmetry.space_group_name_H-M   'P 1'
#
loop_
_entity.id
_entity.type
_entity.pdbx_description
1 polymer ?
#
loop_
_entity_poly.entity_id
_entity_poly.type
_entity_poly.pdbx_seq_one_letter_code
_entity_poly.pdbx_strand_id
1 'polypeptide(L)' 'MDNRLSSPAPHPAFRYPPDETLEDLRQRVRRLLDDKAAGRWALLRAEWLYDLALLTNDFRVWMQRVDQRYDNSR' A
#
# COMPACT_ATOMS: atom_id res chain seq x y z
N MET A 1 -12.09 14.84 36.18
CA MET A 1 -10.89 14.24 35.55
C MET A 1 -11.36 13.59 34.28
N ASP A 2 -11.24 14.35 33.22
CA ASP A 2 -12.00 14.22 31.99
C ASP A 2 -11.13 13.42 31.03
N ASN A 3 -11.43 12.13 30.87
CA ASN A 3 -10.69 11.26 29.99
C ASN A 3 -11.10 11.52 28.54
N ARG A 4 -10.63 12.64 27.97
CA ARG A 4 -10.74 12.89 26.53
C ARG A 4 -9.85 11.88 25.81
N LEU A 5 -10.47 10.79 25.36
CA LEU A 5 -9.92 9.86 24.37
C LEU A 5 -9.51 10.68 23.14
N SER A 6 -8.21 10.94 23.01
CA SER A 6 -7.62 11.48 21.79
C SER A 6 -7.94 10.52 20.65
N SER A 7 -8.81 10.92 19.72
CA SER A 7 -8.98 10.20 18.46
C SER A 7 -7.61 10.01 17.81
N PRO A 8 -7.25 8.80 17.34
CA PRO A 8 -6.01 8.61 16.61
C PRO A 8 -6.05 9.50 15.37
N ALA A 9 -5.00 10.30 15.19
CA ALA A 9 -4.86 11.16 14.02
C ALA A 9 -5.03 10.32 12.74
N PRO A 10 -5.79 10.80 11.73
CA PRO A 10 -5.91 10.08 10.47
C PRO A 10 -4.50 9.88 9.92
N HIS A 11 -4.12 8.62 9.69
CA HIS A 11 -2.87 8.27 9.04
C HIS A 11 -2.73 9.16 7.80
N PRO A 12 -1.57 9.81 7.58
CA PRO A 12 -1.38 10.55 6.33
C PRO A 12 -1.68 9.57 5.21
N ALA A 13 -2.67 9.90 4.38
CA ALA A 13 -2.96 9.14 3.18
C ALA A 13 -1.71 9.25 2.31
N PHE A 14 -0.79 8.30 2.49
CA PHE A 14 0.44 8.21 1.75
C PHE A 14 0.02 7.90 0.32
N ARG A 15 -0.17 8.97 -0.47
CA ARG A 15 -0.50 8.86 -1.87
C ARG A 15 0.78 8.42 -2.55
N TYR A 16 0.98 7.11 -2.60
CA TYR A 16 2.03 6.51 -3.40
C TYR A 16 1.93 7.08 -4.82
N PRO A 17 3.07 7.39 -5.46
CA PRO A 17 3.05 7.76 -6.87
C PRO A 17 2.32 6.65 -7.64
N PRO A 18 1.52 7.00 -8.64
CA PRO A 18 0.75 6.02 -9.41
C PRO A 18 1.72 5.12 -10.17
N ASP A 19 2.09 3.99 -9.56
CA ASP A 19 2.71 2.88 -10.25
C ASP A 19 1.58 2.15 -10.99
N GLU A 20 1.71 2.03 -12.31
CA GLU A 20 0.69 1.43 -13.18
C GLU A 20 0.33 0.01 -12.72
N THR A 21 1.29 -0.72 -12.15
CA THR A 21 1.10 -2.07 -11.59
C THR A 21 0.25 -2.05 -10.31
N LEU A 22 0.47 -1.05 -9.46
CA LEU A 22 -0.28 -0.90 -8.20
C LEU A 22 -1.72 -0.44 -8.48
N GLU A 23 -1.91 0.41 -9.48
CA GLU A 23 -3.24 0.85 -9.92
C GLU A 23 -4.05 -0.31 -10.52
N ASP A 24 -3.44 -1.17 -11.35
CA ASP A 24 -4.10 -2.38 -11.87
C ASP A 24 -4.53 -3.33 -10.73
N LEU A 25 -3.65 -3.58 -9.76
CA LEU A 25 -3.96 -4.39 -8.58
C LEU A 25 -5.10 -3.77 -7.74
N ARG A 26 -5.09 -2.44 -7.56
CA ARG A 26 -6.16 -1.73 -6.85
C ARG A 26 -7.51 -1.89 -7.54
N GLN A 27 -7.54 -1.72 -8.86
CA GLN A 27 -8.76 -1.91 -9.65
C GLN A 27 -9.25 -3.36 -9.59
N ARG A 28 -8.33 -4.33 -9.59
CA ARG A 28 -8.66 -5.76 -9.48
C ARG A 28 -9.28 -6.10 -8.13
N VAL A 29 -8.72 -5.58 -7.03
CA VAL A 29 -9.33 -5.72 -5.69
C VAL A 29 -10.72 -5.08 -5.66
N ARG A 30 -10.87 -3.88 -6.24
CA ARG A 30 -12.17 -3.19 -6.28
C ARG A 30 -13.23 -3.98 -7.05
N ARG A 31 -12.87 -4.59 -8.18
CA ARG A 31 -13.79 -5.46 -8.95
C ARG A 31 -14.19 -6.71 -8.17
N LEU A 32 -13.25 -7.33 -7.46
CA LEU A 32 -13.53 -8.51 -6.63
C LEU A 32 -14.36 -8.20 -5.38
N LEU A 33 -14.27 -6.97 -4.84
CA LEU A 33 -15.13 -6.49 -3.76
C LEU A 33 -16.56 -6.20 -4.23
N ASP A 34 -16.71 -5.69 -5.45
CA ASP A 34 -18.02 -5.38 -6.05
C ASP A 34 -18.75 -6.66 -6.49
N ASP A 35 -18.00 -7.68 -6.92
CA ASP A 35 -18.52 -8.97 -7.33
C ASP A 35 -18.90 -9.85 -6.11
N LYS A 36 -20.19 -9.86 -5.77
CA LYS A 36 -20.74 -10.68 -4.67
C LYS A 36 -20.61 -12.19 -4.87
N ALA A 37 -20.29 -12.64 -6.09
CA ALA A 37 -20.06 -14.05 -6.42
C ALA A 37 -18.57 -14.44 -6.31
N ALA A 38 -17.67 -13.47 -6.14
CA ALA A 38 -16.26 -13.71 -5.96
C ALA A 38 -16.04 -14.51 -4.67
N GLY A 39 -15.39 -15.66 -4.81
CA GLY A 39 -15.02 -16.47 -3.66
C GLY A 39 -14.17 -15.67 -2.69
N ARG A 40 -14.46 -15.75 -1.39
CA ARG A 40 -13.71 -15.07 -0.30
C ARG A 40 -12.20 -15.26 -0.42
N TRP A 41 -11.76 -16.40 -0.92
CA TRP A 41 -10.34 -16.71 -1.20
C TRP A 41 -9.72 -15.89 -2.33
N ALA A 42 -10.47 -15.59 -3.39
CA ALA A 42 -10.01 -14.76 -4.49
C ALA A 42 -9.83 -13.30 -4.04
N LEU A 43 -10.75 -12.81 -3.21
CA LEU A 43 -10.64 -11.50 -2.59
C LEU A 43 -9.43 -11.41 -1.67
N LEU A 44 -9.29 -12.35 -0.72
CA LEU A 44 -8.16 -12.39 0.22
C LEU A 44 -6.81 -12.45 -0.51
N ARG A 45 -6.73 -13.25 -1.60
CA ARG A 45 -5.53 -13.32 -2.43
C ARG A 45 -5.22 -11.98 -3.12
N ALA A 46 -6.24 -11.27 -3.61
CA ALA A 46 -6.04 -10.00 -4.29
C ALA A 46 -5.62 -8.90 -3.30
N GLU A 47 -6.23 -8.84 -2.12
CA GLU A 47 -5.80 -7.93 -1.04
C GLU A 47 -4.36 -8.21 -0.62
N TRP A 48 -4.01 -9.48 -0.42
CA TRP A 48 -2.65 -9.86 -0.05
C TRP A 48 -1.60 -9.48 -1.11
N LEU A 49 -1.94 -9.63 -2.40
CA LEU A 49 -1.07 -9.19 -3.49
C LEU A 49 -0.91 -7.66 -3.54
N TYR A 50 -1.98 -6.93 -3.22
CA TYR A 50 -1.94 -5.47 -3.14
C TYR A 50 -1.04 -4.99 -2.00
N ASP A 51 -1.17 -5.58 -0.81
CA ASP A 51 -0.33 -5.27 0.35
C ASP A 51 1.15 -5.61 0.10
N LEU A 52 1.42 -6.74 -0.57
CA LEU A 52 2.78 -7.12 -0.94
C LEU A 52 3.40 -6.16 -1.96
N ALA A 53 2.61 -5.67 -2.93
CA ALA A 53 3.06 -4.68 -3.90
C ALA A 53 3.39 -3.34 -3.23
N LEU A 54 2.59 -2.91 -2.24
CA LEU A 54 2.89 -1.73 -1.43
C LEU A 54 4.22 -1.86 -0.69
N LEU A 55 4.43 -2.98 0.00
CA LEU A 55 5.67 -3.24 0.74
C LEU A 55 6.90 -3.25 -0.19
N THR A 56 6.77 -3.89 -1.35
CA THR A 56 7.86 -3.98 -2.32
C THR A 56 8.20 -2.61 -2.91
N ASN A 57 7.19 -1.78 -3.17
CA ASN A 57 7.39 -0.43 -3.66
C ASN A 57 8.06 0.46 -2.61
N ASP A 58 7.65 0.39 -1.35
CA ASP A 58 8.29 1.11 -0.25
C ASP A 58 9.76 0.71 -0.08
N PHE A 59 10.01 -0.61 -0.10
CA PHE A 59 11.36 -1.16 -0.04
C PHE A 59 12.23 -0.69 -1.22
N ARG A 60 11.68 -0.62 -2.43
CA ARG A 60 12.39 -0.10 -3.61
C ARG A 60 12.78 1.37 -3.43
N VAL A 61 11.84 2.21 -2.97
CA VAL A 61 12.11 3.64 -2.71
C VAL A 61 13.11 3.82 -1.58
N TRP A 62 13.07 2.98 -0.56
CA TRP A 62 14.08 2.96 0.51
C TRP A 62 15.47 2.60 -0.04
N MET A 63 15.56 1.51 -0.81
CA MET A 63 16.82 1.07 -1.45
C MET A 63 17.40 2.16 -2.36
N GLN A 64 16.59 2.82 -3.18
CA GLN A 64 17.04 3.94 -4.02
C GLN A 64 17.60 5.09 -3.20
N ARG A 65 17.01 5.40 -2.05
CA ARG A 65 17.54 6.44 -1.14
C ARG A 65 18.84 6.02 -0.47
N VAL A 66 18.99 4.74 -0.13
CA VAL A 66 20.25 4.18 0.41
C VAL A 66 21.35 4.26 -0.64
N ASP A 67 21.05 3.85 -1.87
CA ASP A 67 21.97 3.91 -3.01
C ASP A 67 22.46 5.34 -3.29
N GLN A 68 21.53 6.32 -3.36
CA GLN A 68 21.87 7.74 -3.53
C GLN A 68 22.73 8.32 -2.39
N ARG A 69 22.55 7.85 -1.15
CA ARG A 69 23.40 8.27 -0.03
C ARG A 69 24.81 7.71 -0.15
N TYR A 70 24.94 6.50 -0.66
CA TYR A 70 26.24 5.88 -0.89
C TYR A 70 26.99 6.56 -2.05
N ASP A 71 26.28 6.88 -3.14
CA ASP A 71 26.87 7.56 -4.31
C ASP A 71 27.29 9.01 -3.99
N ASN A 72 26.52 9.74 -3.18
CA ASN A 72 26.86 11.08 -2.69
C ASN A 72 27.96 11.12 -1.60
N SER A 73 28.42 9.96 -1.11
CA SER A 73 29.47 9.87 -0.09
C SER A 73 30.87 9.60 -0.68
N ARG A 74 31.03 9.76 -2.00
CA ARG A 74 32.26 9.54 -2.76
C ARG A 74 32.77 10.83 -3.40
#